data_AF-A0A2W4NMP9-F1
#
_entry.id   AF-A0A2W4NMP9-F1
#
_cell.length_a   1.000
_cell.length_b   1.000
_cell.length_c   1.000
_cell.angle_alpha   90.00
_cell.angle_beta   90.00
_cell.angle_gamma   90.00
#
_symmetry.space_group_name_H-M   'P 1'
#
loop_
_entity.id
_entity.type
_entity.pdbx_description
1 polymer ?
#
loop_
_entity_poly.entity_id
_entity_poly.type
_entity_poly.pdbx_seq_one_letter_code
_entity_poly.pdbx_strand_id
1 'polypeptide(L)'
;MSDRMYWVCADVLMLAVQLPGAPQLPPPAELRQRLLTALDAMVGRGRAAGVSDADLAEARYALVAFIDEQILKSNWAGRNEWMGQPLQLLLYQQFTAGENFFVRLRALLQEGRRLDALHAYYLCLVLGFRGAYERSGDHQALAWFLEATRNPSTRHK
;
A
#
# COMPACT_ATOMS: atom_id res chain seq x y z
N MET A 1 17.68 2.13 8.24
CA MET A 1 16.50 1.85 7.40
C MET A 1 17.02 1.57 6.00
N SER A 2 16.54 0.54 5.30
CA SER A 2 17.07 0.25 3.96
C SER A 2 16.45 1.22 2.96
N ASP A 3 17.24 2.15 2.42
CA ASP A 3 16.78 3.19 1.49
C ASP A 3 16.22 2.61 0.17
N ARG A 4 16.49 1.33 -0.11
CA ARG A 4 16.05 0.68 -1.36
C ARG A 4 14.54 0.66 -1.53
N MET A 5 13.75 0.44 -0.47
CA MET A 5 12.29 0.36 -0.60
C MET A 5 11.64 1.71 -0.89
N TYR A 6 12.25 2.81 -0.42
CA TYR A 6 11.84 4.15 -0.83
C TYR A 6 11.94 4.32 -2.34
N TRP A 7 13.10 3.97 -2.92
CA TRP A 7 13.32 4.08 -4.36
C TRP A 7 12.46 3.10 -5.17
N VAL A 8 12.34 1.85 -4.72
CA VAL A 8 11.53 0.81 -5.39
C VAL A 8 10.07 1.26 -5.50
N CYS A 9 9.49 1.74 -4.41
CA CYS A 9 8.08 2.14 -4.32
C CYS A 9 7.79 3.58 -4.77
N ALA A 10 8.82 4.41 -4.98
CA ALA A 10 8.69 5.87 -5.17
C ALA A 10 7.60 6.24 -6.18
N ASP A 11 7.67 5.71 -7.40
CA ASP A 11 6.75 6.09 -8.47
C ASP A 11 5.30 5.75 -8.11
N VAL A 12 5.07 4.57 -7.52
CA VAL A 12 3.73 4.11 -7.16
C VAL A 12 3.16 4.95 -6.02
N LEU A 13 3.98 5.25 -5.01
CA LEU A 13 3.60 6.09 -3.87
C LEU A 13 3.31 7.52 -4.31
N MET A 14 4.15 8.10 -5.17
CA MET A 14 3.96 9.44 -5.70
C MET A 14 2.66 9.55 -6.52
N LEU A 15 2.38 8.56 -7.37
CA LEU A 15 1.11 8.50 -8.08
C LEU A 15 -0.05 8.43 -7.10
N ALA A 16 0.01 7.52 -6.12
CA ALA A 16 -1.07 7.29 -5.16
C ALA A 16 -1.38 8.52 -4.30
N VAL A 17 -0.36 9.20 -3.77
CA VAL A 17 -0.51 10.40 -2.92
C VAL A 17 -1.16 11.57 -3.64
N GLN A 18 -1.02 11.65 -4.97
CA GLN A 18 -1.62 12.72 -5.77
C GLN A 18 -3.10 12.47 -6.08
N LEU A 19 -3.58 11.22 -6.01
CA LEU A 19 -4.94 10.84 -6.43
C LEU A 19 -6.05 11.60 -5.70
N PRO A 20 -6.01 11.82 -4.38
CA PRO A 20 -7.12 12.48 -3.68
C PRO A 20 -7.34 13.93 -4.12
N GLY A 21 -6.25 14.64 -4.48
CA GLY A 21 -6.26 16.06 -4.85
C GLY A 21 -6.21 16.34 -6.35
N ALA A 22 -6.13 15.32 -7.20
CA ALA A 22 -6.03 15.50 -8.64
C ALA A 22 -7.37 15.99 -9.23
N PRO A 23 -7.42 17.19 -9.84
CA PRO A 23 -8.68 17.78 -10.31
C PRO A 23 -9.28 17.01 -11.48
N GLN A 24 -8.45 16.33 -12.27
CA GLN A 24 -8.86 15.48 -13.40
C GLN A 24 -7.94 14.26 -13.47
N LEU A 25 -8.48 13.09 -13.14
CA LEU A 25 -7.83 11.81 -13.39
C LEU A 25 -8.34 11.23 -14.72
N PRO A 26 -7.52 10.42 -15.43
CA PRO A 26 -7.93 9.71 -16.64
C PRO A 26 -9.16 8.83 -16.39
N PRO A 27 -9.86 8.37 -17.45
CA PRO A 27 -10.92 7.38 -17.31
C PRO A 27 -10.48 6.13 -16.53
N PRO A 28 -11.39 5.45 -15.80
CA PRO A 28 -11.01 4.38 -14.88
C PRO A 28 -10.19 3.25 -15.50
N ALA A 29 -10.52 2.81 -16.71
CA ALA A 29 -9.76 1.79 -17.42
C ALA A 29 -8.31 2.22 -17.69
N GLU A 30 -8.10 3.47 -18.10
CA GLU A 30 -6.77 4.02 -18.39
C GLU A 30 -5.95 4.20 -17.10
N LEU A 31 -6.57 4.77 -16.06
CA LEU A 31 -5.93 4.93 -14.75
C LEU A 31 -5.51 3.56 -14.20
N ARG A 32 -6.36 2.55 -14.35
CA ARG A 32 -6.06 1.18 -13.92
C ARG A 32 -4.86 0.62 -14.65
N GLN A 33 -4.82 0.73 -15.98
CA GLN A 33 -3.71 0.24 -16.77
C GLN A 33 -2.39 0.93 -16.38
N ARG A 34 -2.43 2.25 -16.13
CA ARG A 34 -1.27 3.02 -15.66
C ARG A 34 -0.77 2.53 -14.30
N LEU A 35 -1.67 2.29 -13.34
CA LEU A 35 -1.32 1.80 -12.00
C LEU A 35 -0.78 0.37 -12.04
N LEU A 36 -1.37 -0.52 -12.84
CA LEU A 36 -0.86 -1.88 -13.05
C LEU A 36 0.56 -1.86 -13.63
N THR A 37 0.79 -1.03 -14.66
CA THR A 37 2.12 -0.85 -15.25
C THR A 37 3.14 -0.35 -14.23
N ALA A 38 2.75 0.61 -13.39
CA ALA A 38 3.62 1.14 -12.33
C ALA A 38 3.93 0.09 -11.24
N LEU A 39 2.96 -0.74 -10.87
CA LEU A 39 3.14 -1.85 -9.93
C LEU A 39 4.08 -2.93 -10.49
N ASP A 40 3.94 -3.29 -11.77
CA ASP A 40 4.82 -4.28 -12.40
C ASP A 40 6.26 -3.72 -12.56
N ALA A 41 6.40 -2.43 -12.89
CA ALA A 41 7.70 -1.76 -12.90
C ALA A 41 8.35 -1.71 -11.51
N MET A 42 7.56 -1.48 -10.45
CA MET A 42 8.03 -1.55 -9.06
C MET A 42 8.58 -2.93 -8.72
N VAL A 43 7.87 -4.01 -9.10
CA VAL A 43 8.35 -5.38 -8.90
C VAL A 43 9.67 -5.62 -9.65
N GLY A 44 9.77 -5.17 -10.90
CA GLY A 44 11.00 -5.28 -11.69
C GLY A 44 12.19 -4.57 -11.03
N ARG A 45 12.00 -3.32 -10.58
CA ARG A 45 13.02 -2.56 -9.83
C ARG A 45 13.41 -3.24 -8.52
N GLY A 46 12.43 -3.76 -7.79
CA GLY A 46 12.65 -4.47 -6.54
C GLY A 46 13.51 -5.71 -6.70
N ARG A 47 13.23 -6.53 -7.73
CA ARG A 47 14.06 -7.70 -8.07
C ARG A 47 15.49 -7.30 -8.41
N ALA A 48 15.66 -6.27 -9.24
CA ALA A 48 16.98 -5.74 -9.59
C ALA A 48 17.76 -5.22 -8.36
N ALA A 49 17.06 -4.70 -7.35
CA ALA A 49 17.61 -4.25 -6.07
C ALA A 49 17.81 -5.39 -5.03
N GLY A 50 17.61 -6.65 -5.42
CA GLY A 50 17.79 -7.81 -4.55
C GLY A 50 16.75 -7.92 -3.43
N VAL A 51 15.54 -7.42 -3.65
CA VAL A 51 14.39 -7.65 -2.75
C VAL A 51 13.79 -9.01 -3.07
N SER A 52 13.41 -9.78 -2.04
CA SER A 52 12.83 -11.11 -2.24
C SER A 52 11.45 -11.02 -2.92
N ASP A 53 11.11 -11.99 -3.77
CA ASP A 53 9.79 -12.04 -4.41
C ASP A 53 8.65 -12.05 -3.39
N ALA A 54 8.87 -12.69 -2.24
CA ALA A 54 7.90 -12.72 -1.16
C ALA A 54 7.69 -11.31 -0.56
N ASP A 55 8.75 -10.50 -0.40
CA ASP A 55 8.62 -9.12 0.10
C ASP A 55 7.99 -8.20 -0.94
N LEU A 56 8.28 -8.42 -2.23
CA LEU A 56 7.65 -7.69 -3.32
C LEU A 56 6.16 -8.00 -3.44
N ALA A 57 5.75 -9.24 -3.18
CA ALA A 57 4.34 -9.63 -3.14
C ALA A 57 3.59 -8.88 -2.02
N GLU A 58 4.17 -8.80 -0.82
CA GLU A 58 3.60 -8.04 0.30
C GLU A 58 3.61 -6.53 0.04
N ALA A 59 4.69 -5.99 -0.53
CA ALA A 59 4.76 -4.58 -0.90
C ALA A 59 3.71 -4.20 -1.97
N ARG A 60 3.54 -5.04 -3.00
CA ARG A 60 2.49 -4.86 -4.03
C ARG A 60 1.10 -4.87 -3.41
N TYR A 61 0.86 -5.80 -2.47
CA TYR A 61 -0.41 -5.87 -1.76
C TYR A 61 -0.71 -4.59 -0.97
N ALA A 62 0.27 -4.12 -0.19
CA ALA A 62 0.14 -2.89 0.61
C ALA A 62 -0.16 -1.68 -0.27
N LEU A 63 0.56 -1.53 -1.38
CA LEU A 63 0.38 -0.42 -2.33
C LEU A 63 -0.99 -0.49 -3.01
N VAL A 64 -1.48 -1.68 -3.37
CA VAL A 64 -2.82 -1.85 -3.95
C VAL A 64 -3.90 -1.39 -2.97
N ALA A 65 -3.83 -1.82 -1.71
CA ALA A 65 -4.75 -1.37 -0.67
C ALA A 65 -4.70 0.15 -0.50
N PHE A 66 -3.50 0.73 -0.50
CA PHE A 66 -3.30 2.17 -0.38
C PHE A 66 -3.89 2.94 -1.56
N ILE A 67 -3.57 2.54 -2.81
CA ILE A 67 -4.09 3.17 -4.03
C ILE A 67 -5.61 3.17 -4.04
N ASP A 68 -6.23 2.02 -3.78
CA ASP A 68 -7.70 1.93 -3.78
C ASP A 68 -8.29 2.89 -2.75
N GLU A 69 -7.74 2.94 -1.52
CA GLU A 69 -8.19 3.90 -0.52
C GLU A 69 -8.04 5.37 -0.98
N GLN A 70 -6.92 5.73 -1.60
CA GLN A 70 -6.70 7.10 -2.09
C GLN A 70 -7.72 7.50 -3.18
N ILE A 71 -8.05 6.58 -4.08
CA ILE A 71 -9.07 6.82 -5.11
C ILE A 71 -10.45 6.96 -4.47
N LEU A 72 -10.78 6.13 -3.48
CA LEU A 72 -12.06 6.21 -2.76
C LEU A 72 -12.19 7.50 -1.92
N LYS A 73 -11.07 8.06 -1.44
CA LYS A 73 -11.01 9.37 -0.77
C LYS A 73 -11.08 10.57 -1.73
N SER A 74 -10.90 10.36 -3.04
CA SER A 74 -10.92 11.44 -4.02
C SER A 74 -12.35 11.93 -4.36
N ASN A 75 -12.43 13.12 -4.94
CA ASN A 75 -13.65 13.68 -5.54
C ASN A 75 -13.74 13.40 -7.05
N TRP A 76 -12.93 12.48 -7.59
CA TRP A 76 -12.91 12.18 -9.01
C TRP A 76 -14.21 11.50 -9.48
N ALA A 77 -14.74 11.93 -10.62
CA ALA A 77 -16.01 11.43 -11.17
C ALA A 77 -16.00 9.91 -11.44
N GLY A 78 -14.85 9.35 -11.84
CA GLY A 78 -14.71 7.92 -12.10
C GLY A 78 -14.62 7.04 -10.83
N ARG A 79 -14.68 7.62 -9.63
CA ARG A 79 -14.63 6.88 -8.35
C ARG A 79 -15.70 5.80 -8.26
N ASN A 80 -16.92 6.09 -8.71
CA ASN A 80 -18.03 5.13 -8.63
C ASN A 80 -17.82 3.92 -9.56
N GLU A 81 -17.29 4.14 -10.76
CA GLU A 81 -16.91 3.06 -11.66
C GLU A 81 -15.72 2.26 -11.11
N TRP A 82 -14.75 2.95 -10.50
CA TRP A 82 -13.63 2.30 -9.83
C TRP A 82 -14.08 1.36 -8.70
N MET A 83 -15.07 1.77 -7.88
CA MET A 83 -15.64 0.92 -6.83
C MET A 83 -16.21 -0.41 -7.36
N GLY A 84 -16.68 -0.45 -8.61
CA GLY A 84 -17.17 -1.69 -9.22
C GLY A 84 -16.06 -2.71 -9.52
N GLN A 85 -14.83 -2.24 -9.77
CA GLN A 85 -13.68 -3.10 -10.04
C GLN A 85 -12.37 -2.42 -9.58
N PRO A 86 -12.13 -2.36 -8.26
CA PRO A 86 -10.90 -1.82 -7.69
C PRO A 86 -9.72 -2.78 -7.91
N LEU A 87 -8.49 -2.33 -7.68
CA LEU A 87 -7.30 -3.16 -7.89
C LEU A 87 -7.28 -4.36 -6.95
N GLN A 88 -7.72 -4.22 -5.70
CA GLN A 88 -7.85 -5.32 -4.75
C GLN A 88 -8.75 -6.45 -5.25
N LEU A 89 -9.84 -6.10 -5.96
CA LEU A 89 -10.74 -7.10 -6.54
C LEU A 89 -10.07 -7.78 -7.72
N LEU A 90 -9.51 -6.99 -8.64
CA LEU A 90 -8.88 -7.50 -9.85
C LEU A 90 -7.71 -8.44 -9.54
N LEU A 91 -6.84 -8.06 -8.60
CA LEU A 91 -5.58 -8.77 -8.33
C LEU A 91 -5.69 -9.83 -7.24
N TYR A 92 -6.59 -9.64 -6.26
CA TYR A 92 -6.66 -10.49 -5.08
C TYR A 92 -8.07 -11.05 -4.80
N GLN A 93 -9.04 -10.78 -5.68
CA GLN A 93 -10.42 -11.30 -5.59
C GLN A 93 -11.09 -10.98 -4.24
N GLN A 94 -10.82 -9.79 -3.69
CA GLN A 94 -11.34 -9.35 -2.40
C GLN A 94 -11.71 -7.86 -2.41
N PHE A 95 -12.60 -7.47 -1.48
CA PHE A 95 -12.94 -6.07 -1.17
C PHE A 95 -12.45 -5.61 0.20
N THR A 96 -11.79 -6.50 0.94
CA THR A 96 -11.41 -6.32 2.35
C THR A 96 -9.92 -6.00 2.53
N ALA A 97 -9.24 -5.48 1.49
CA ALA A 97 -7.81 -5.19 1.58
C ALA A 97 -7.48 -4.18 2.70
N GLY A 98 -8.39 -3.25 3.00
CA GLY A 98 -8.28 -2.31 4.12
C GLY A 98 -8.19 -2.96 5.51
N GLU A 99 -8.80 -4.13 5.68
CA GLU A 99 -8.73 -4.94 6.92
C GLU A 99 -7.54 -5.90 6.87
N ASN A 100 -7.43 -6.64 5.77
CA ASN A 100 -6.40 -7.64 5.56
C ASN A 100 -4.98 -7.05 5.51
N PHE A 101 -4.84 -5.76 5.19
CA PHE A 101 -3.59 -5.01 5.35
C PHE A 101 -3.03 -5.17 6.77
N PHE A 102 -3.84 -4.91 7.80
CA PHE A 102 -3.37 -4.96 9.19
C PHE A 102 -3.18 -6.39 9.70
N VAL A 103 -3.94 -7.36 9.18
CA VAL A 103 -3.73 -8.79 9.45
C VAL A 103 -2.35 -9.22 8.94
N ARG A 104 -2.04 -8.92 7.68
CA ARG A 104 -0.73 -9.21 7.07
C ARG A 104 0.40 -8.47 7.77
N LEU A 105 0.20 -7.20 8.09
CA LEU A 105 1.20 -6.41 8.79
C LEU A 105 1.55 -6.99 10.16
N ARG A 106 0.54 -7.44 10.91
CA ARG A 106 0.76 -8.09 12.20
C ARG A 106 1.57 -9.38 12.06
N ALA A 107 1.28 -10.20 11.05
CA ALA A 107 2.05 -11.41 10.78
C ALA A 107 3.51 -11.09 10.44
N LEU A 108 3.77 -10.08 9.60
CA LEU A 108 5.12 -9.63 9.26
C LEU A 108 5.90 -9.12 10.47
N LEU A 109 5.24 -8.38 11.37
CA LEU A 109 5.82 -7.90 12.61
C LEU A 109 6.18 -9.04 13.57
N GLN A 110 5.34 -10.09 13.64
CA GLN A 110 5.62 -11.29 14.43
C GLN A 110 6.79 -12.10 13.86
N GLU A 111 6.91 -12.15 12.53
CA GLU A 111 7.98 -12.87 11.85
C GLU A 111 9.35 -12.18 12.00
N GLY A 112 9.38 -10.86 12.13
CA GLY A 112 10.57 -10.07 12.49
C GLY A 112 11.69 -9.98 11.44
N ARG A 113 11.64 -10.81 10.39
CA ARG A 113 12.72 -10.92 9.37
C ARG A 113 12.40 -10.30 8.00
N ARG A 114 11.14 -9.91 7.75
CA ARG A 114 10.66 -9.42 6.45
C ARG A 114 10.72 -7.90 6.36
N LEU A 115 11.92 -7.34 6.54
CA LEU A 115 12.11 -5.90 6.75
C LEU A 115 11.70 -5.04 5.55
N ASP A 116 11.91 -5.51 4.31
CA ASP A 116 11.52 -4.75 3.12
C ASP A 116 10.00 -4.65 2.96
N ALA A 117 9.27 -5.73 3.23
CA ALA A 117 7.81 -5.70 3.28
C ALA A 117 7.33 -4.73 4.37
N LEU A 118 7.87 -4.81 5.58
CA LEU A 118 7.53 -3.91 6.68
C LEU A 118 7.76 -2.43 6.32
N HIS A 119 8.83 -2.10 5.57
CA HIS A 119 9.04 -0.75 5.08
C HIS A 119 7.96 -0.30 4.10
N ALA A 120 7.51 -1.14 3.16
CA ALA A 120 6.43 -0.77 2.24
C ALA A 120 5.11 -0.47 2.97
N TYR A 121 4.78 -1.29 3.98
CA TYR A 121 3.64 -1.06 4.86
C TYR A 121 3.78 0.25 5.66
N TYR A 122 4.96 0.49 6.24
CA TYR A 122 5.27 1.74 6.95
C TYR A 122 5.04 2.96 6.05
N LEU A 123 5.56 2.93 4.82
CA LEU A 123 5.39 4.00 3.83
C LEU A 123 3.92 4.31 3.56
N CYS A 124 3.08 3.27 3.38
CA CYS A 124 1.65 3.47 3.19
C CYS A 124 1.00 4.15 4.42
N LEU A 125 1.34 3.73 5.65
CA LEU A 125 0.78 4.30 6.87
C LEU A 125 1.17 5.77 7.08
N VAL A 126 2.44 6.12 6.89
CA VAL A 126 2.91 7.51 7.04
C VAL A 126 2.34 8.43 5.96
N LEU A 127 2.07 7.90 4.77
CA LEU A 127 1.42 8.61 3.67
C LEU A 127 -0.11 8.66 3.78
N GLY A 128 -0.67 8.21 4.90
CA GLY A 128 -2.08 8.45 5.21
C GLY A 128 -3.02 7.28 4.96
N PHE A 129 -2.51 6.07 4.73
CA PHE A 129 -3.34 4.86 4.77
C PHE A 129 -3.97 4.70 6.16
N ARG A 130 -5.27 4.42 6.20
CA ARG A 130 -6.04 4.22 7.45
C ARG A 130 -6.77 2.89 7.47
N GLY A 131 -7.18 2.38 6.31
CA GLY A 131 -7.89 1.12 6.13
C GLY A 131 -9.07 0.98 7.09
N ALA A 132 -9.20 -0.18 7.71
CA ALA A 132 -10.25 -0.49 8.68
C ALA A 132 -10.33 0.51 9.86
N TYR A 133 -9.22 1.17 10.20
CA TYR A 133 -9.16 2.13 11.31
C TYR A 133 -9.73 3.51 10.99
N GLU A 134 -9.99 3.84 9.71
CA GLU A 134 -10.72 5.06 9.34
C GLU A 134 -12.14 5.03 9.92
N ARG A 135 -12.82 3.87 9.78
CA ARG A 135 -14.23 3.73 10.17
C ARG A 135 -14.40 3.48 11.66
N SER A 136 -13.47 2.77 12.29
CA SER A 136 -13.55 2.48 13.72
C SER A 136 -13.17 3.68 14.59
N GLY A 137 -12.44 4.66 14.04
CA GLY A 137 -11.90 5.79 14.81
C GLY A 137 -10.81 5.38 15.82
N ASP A 138 -10.31 4.15 15.75
CA ASP A 138 -9.29 3.65 16.67
C ASP A 138 -7.90 4.12 16.23
N HIS A 139 -7.65 5.41 16.49
CA HIS A 139 -6.38 6.08 16.23
C HIS A 139 -5.23 5.52 17.07
N GLN A 140 -5.52 4.91 18.22
CA GLN A 140 -4.50 4.31 19.09
C GLN A 140 -3.91 3.06 18.47
N ALA A 141 -4.76 2.16 17.94
CA ALA A 141 -4.28 0.98 17.23
C ALA A 141 -3.47 1.35 15.98
N LEU A 142 -3.92 2.35 15.23
CA LEU A 142 -3.17 2.85 14.08
C LEU A 142 -1.80 3.42 14.46
N ALA A 143 -1.74 4.24 15.52
CA ALA A 143 -0.49 4.77 16.04
C ALA A 143 0.46 3.64 16.49
N TRP A 144 -0.08 2.61 17.13
CA TRP A 144 0.69 1.42 17.52
C TRP A 144 1.32 0.72 16.31
N PHE A 145 0.59 0.54 15.20
CA PHE A 145 1.14 -0.07 13.98
C PHE A 145 2.23 0.80 13.34
N LEU A 146 2.04 2.12 13.31
CA LEU A 146 3.05 3.08 12.85
C LEU A 146 4.35 2.97 13.65
N GLU A 147 4.25 2.94 14.98
CA GLU A 147 5.42 2.79 15.85
C GLU A 147 6.07 1.41 15.72
N ALA A 148 5.26 0.35 15.61
CA ALA A 148 5.74 -1.02 15.44
C ALA A 148 6.54 -1.21 14.16
N THR A 149 6.15 -0.54 13.08
CA THR A 149 6.80 -0.63 11.78
C THR A 149 8.00 0.31 11.62
N ARG A 150 8.08 1.38 12.41
CA ARG A 150 9.20 2.34 12.37
C ARG A 150 10.54 1.71 12.79
N ASN A 151 10.52 0.79 13.76
CA ASN A 151 11.73 0.11 14.23
C ASN A 151 11.45 -1.36 14.62
N PRO A 152 11.34 -2.26 13.64
CA PRO A 152 11.01 -3.66 13.90
C PRO A 152 12.13 -4.41 14.64
N SER A 153 13.39 -3.93 14.58
CA SER A 153 14.57 -4.60 15.14
C SER A 153 14.69 -4.52 16.67
N THR A 154 13.99 -3.60 17.32
CA THR A 154 14.16 -3.33 18.76
C THR A 154 13.25 -4.16 19.67
N ARG A 155 12.41 -5.04 19.12
CA ARG A 155 11.34 -5.74 19.89
C ARG A 155 11.64 -7.21 20.23
N HIS A 156 12.82 -7.74 19.88
CA HIS A 156 13.26 -9.10 20.21
C HIS A 156 14.34 -9.17 21.30
N LYS A 157 14.37 -8.20 22.22
CA LYS A 157 15.17 -8.29 23.45
C LYS A 157 14.28 -8.51 24.65
#